data_AF-A0A7S3K9C3-F1
#
_entry.id   AF-A0A7S3K9C3-F1
#
_cell.length_a   1.000
_cell.length_b   1.000
_cell.length_c   1.000
_cell.angle_alpha   90.00
_cell.angle_beta   90.00
_cell.angle_gamma   90.00
#
_symmetry.space_group_name_H-M   'P 1'
#
loop_
_entity.id
_entity.type
_entity.pdbx_description
1 polymer ?
#
loop_
_entity_poly.entity_id
_entity_poly.type
_entity_poly.pdbx_seq_one_letter_code
_entity_poly.pdbx_strand_id
1 'polypeptide(L)'
;ERYFQTYALLGLNDGNLPVHRGMRQKRYESVEKMLDLLDVARKVGPKAPWQALFLDPHDPEWDDDMSYLYVDQSLYRSWFTYATLAGLFFLYNYRIMFHNKNFSFVTKFTLGGVWLYSNMVYLKYRQQVLRCNLFDEYVQLRADELINQNEKMLRSEEMKRFIWYTADLKETLARCHRQSYKNDASDFADSELLLQDFVRRYTDETEEMPISGKNASIGH
;
A
#
# COMPACT_ATOMS: atom_id res chain seq x y z
N GLU A 1 -11.37 18.09 -3.50
CA GLU A 1 -11.27 16.88 -2.64
C GLU A 1 -12.63 16.22 -2.35
N ARG A 2 -13.72 16.96 -2.09
CA ARG A 2 -15.05 16.40 -1.75
C ARG A 2 -15.88 15.82 -2.93
N TYR A 3 -15.26 15.42 -4.05
CA TYR A 3 -15.99 15.13 -5.30
C TYR A 3 -17.05 14.02 -5.15
N PHE A 4 -16.66 12.84 -4.64
CA PHE A 4 -17.57 11.70 -4.50
C PHE A 4 -18.71 11.95 -3.50
N GLN A 5 -18.41 12.65 -2.40
CA GLN A 5 -19.43 13.01 -1.40
C GLN A 5 -20.44 14.00 -1.99
N THR A 6 -19.95 15.03 -2.69
CA THR A 6 -20.81 16.02 -3.36
C THR A 6 -21.66 15.34 -4.43
N TYR A 7 -21.06 14.46 -5.24
CA TYR A 7 -21.77 13.70 -6.27
C TYR A 7 -22.90 12.83 -5.68
N ALA A 8 -22.60 12.11 -4.59
CA ALA A 8 -23.57 11.27 -3.89
C ALA A 8 -24.70 12.09 -3.25
N LEU A 9 -24.38 13.17 -2.54
CA LEU A 9 -25.38 14.05 -1.90
C LEU A 9 -26.23 14.80 -2.94
N LEU A 10 -25.68 15.11 -4.10
CA LEU A 10 -26.46 15.62 -5.23
C LEU A 10 -27.41 14.57 -5.82
N GLY A 11 -27.30 13.29 -5.47
CA GLY A 11 -28.16 12.22 -5.98
C GLY A 11 -27.91 11.89 -7.45
N LEU A 12 -26.69 12.16 -7.95
CA LEU A 12 -26.29 11.88 -9.32
C LEU A 12 -26.09 10.37 -9.60
N ASN A 13 -26.07 9.53 -8.56
CA ASN A 13 -26.09 8.08 -8.70
C ASN A 13 -27.46 7.57 -9.21
N ASP A 14 -28.54 8.20 -8.77
CA ASP A 14 -29.91 7.70 -8.97
C ASP A 14 -30.73 8.57 -9.94
N GLY A 15 -30.25 9.79 -10.26
CA GLY A 15 -30.99 10.69 -11.14
C GLY A 15 -30.20 11.89 -11.66
N ASN A 16 -30.88 12.69 -12.48
CA ASN A 16 -30.29 13.86 -13.13
C ASN A 16 -30.51 15.15 -12.33
N LEU A 17 -29.65 16.14 -12.57
CA LEU A 17 -29.80 17.49 -12.03
C LEU A 17 -30.95 18.25 -12.72
N PRO A 18 -31.49 19.31 -12.08
CA PRO A 18 -32.46 20.17 -12.70
C PRO A 18 -31.90 20.80 -13.98
N VAL A 19 -32.74 20.88 -15.01
CA VAL A 19 -32.36 21.45 -16.32
C VAL A 19 -32.09 22.95 -16.19
N HIS A 20 -32.89 23.65 -15.37
CA HIS A 20 -32.76 25.10 -15.16
C HIS A 20 -31.57 25.46 -14.26
N ARG A 21 -30.77 26.44 -14.71
CA ARG A 21 -29.55 26.91 -14.02
C ARG A 21 -29.82 27.39 -12.59
N GLY A 22 -30.88 28.16 -12.37
CA GLY A 22 -31.21 28.69 -11.03
C GLY A 22 -31.53 27.60 -10.00
N MET A 23 -32.31 26.59 -10.39
CA MET A 23 -32.62 25.45 -9.52
C MET A 23 -31.40 24.55 -9.28
N ARG A 24 -30.52 24.45 -10.28
CA ARG A 24 -29.27 23.69 -10.16
C ARG A 24 -28.29 24.35 -9.18
N GLN A 25 -28.17 25.67 -9.21
CA GLN A 25 -27.35 26.43 -8.26
C GLN A 25 -27.83 26.22 -6.82
N LYS A 26 -29.14 26.35 -6.57
CA LYS A 26 -29.73 26.06 -5.26
C LYS A 26 -29.45 24.64 -4.77
N ARG A 27 -29.45 23.65 -5.67
CA ARG A 27 -29.11 22.26 -5.34
C ARG A 27 -27.63 22.06 -4.98
N TYR A 28 -26.72 22.89 -5.51
CA TYR A 28 -25.32 22.88 -5.06
C TYR A 28 -25.18 23.49 -3.67
N GLU A 29 -25.84 24.63 -3.43
CA GLU A 29 -25.84 25.32 -2.14
C GLU A 29 -26.49 24.48 -1.02
N SER A 30 -27.54 23.69 -1.33
CA SER A 30 -28.23 22.86 -0.34
C SER A 30 -27.35 21.79 0.32
N VAL A 31 -26.22 21.45 -0.30
CA VAL A 31 -25.33 20.36 0.15
C VAL A 31 -24.17 20.90 1.00
N GLU A 32 -23.89 22.20 0.97
CA GLU A 32 -22.72 22.82 1.61
C GLU A 32 -22.64 22.50 3.11
N LYS A 33 -23.75 22.69 3.83
CA LYS A 33 -23.82 22.42 5.27
C LYS A 33 -23.54 20.95 5.63
N MET A 34 -24.04 20.02 4.83
CA MET A 34 -23.77 18.59 5.03
C MET A 34 -22.30 18.26 4.79
N LEU A 35 -21.66 18.88 3.79
CA LEU A 35 -20.24 18.68 3.54
C LEU A 35 -19.38 19.20 4.69
N ASP A 36 -19.75 20.33 5.28
CA ASP A 36 -19.01 20.88 6.42
C ASP A 36 -19.17 20.00 7.66
N LEU A 37 -20.36 19.46 7.92
CA LEU A 37 -20.59 18.49 9.00
C LEU A 37 -19.81 17.19 8.78
N LEU A 38 -19.73 16.69 7.54
CA LEU A 38 -18.93 15.51 7.21
C LEU A 38 -17.43 15.75 7.42
N ASP A 39 -16.94 16.95 7.13
CA ASP A 39 -15.55 17.32 7.35
C ASP A 39 -15.23 17.47 8.84
N VAL A 40 -16.15 18.01 9.64
CA VAL A 40 -16.02 18.04 11.10
C VAL A 40 -16.04 16.62 11.66
N ALA A 41 -17.01 15.80 11.26
CA ALA A 41 -17.13 14.41 11.71
C ALA A 41 -15.85 13.61 11.44
N ARG A 42 -15.19 13.81 10.29
CA ARG A 42 -13.90 13.14 9.96
C ARG A 42 -12.74 13.59 10.83
N LYS A 43 -12.72 14.85 11.24
CA LYS A 43 -11.64 15.43 12.06
C LYS A 43 -11.79 15.08 13.54
N VAL A 44 -13.01 14.85 13.99
CA VAL A 44 -13.33 14.46 15.36
C VAL A 44 -13.16 12.96 15.48
N GLY A 45 -12.33 12.48 16.40
CA GLY A 45 -12.22 11.06 16.67
C GLY A 45 -10.96 10.68 17.45
N PRO A 46 -10.90 9.45 18.00
CA PRO A 46 -9.69 8.97 18.66
C PRO A 46 -8.53 8.91 17.66
N LYS A 47 -7.31 9.16 18.15
CA LYS A 47 -6.08 9.05 17.34
C LYS A 47 -5.94 7.62 16.83
N ALA A 48 -5.62 7.48 15.55
CA ALA A 48 -5.37 6.18 14.96
C ALA A 48 -4.08 5.58 15.55
N PRO A 49 -4.09 4.29 15.98
CA PRO A 49 -2.90 3.64 16.52
C PRO A 49 -1.96 3.23 15.38
N TRP A 50 -1.28 4.21 14.77
CA TRP A 50 -0.39 3.98 13.63
C TRP A 50 0.75 3.01 13.96
N GLN A 51 1.23 3.03 15.20
CA GLN A 51 2.27 2.12 15.71
C GLN A 51 1.85 0.63 15.72
N ALA A 52 0.54 0.34 15.70
CA ALA A 52 0.05 -1.02 15.61
C ALA A 52 -0.03 -1.54 14.17
N LEU A 53 -0.04 -0.63 13.18
CA LEU A 53 -0.16 -0.96 11.75
C LEU A 53 1.17 -0.81 11.00
N PHE A 54 2.00 0.12 11.43
CA PHE A 54 3.29 0.44 10.83
C PHE A 54 4.38 0.36 11.88
N LEU A 55 5.51 -0.20 11.47
CA LEU A 55 6.75 -0.16 12.24
C LEU A 55 7.29 1.27 12.24
N ASP A 56 7.96 1.67 13.31
CA ASP A 56 8.58 2.99 13.37
C ASP A 56 9.78 3.05 12.42
N PRO A 57 9.79 3.95 11.41
CA PRO A 57 10.91 4.07 10.49
C PRO A 57 12.20 4.59 11.14
N HIS A 58 12.12 5.18 12.34
CA HIS A 58 13.28 5.75 13.06
C HIS A 58 13.84 4.80 14.13
N ASP A 59 13.36 3.55 14.16
CA ASP A 59 13.95 2.53 15.03
C ASP A 59 15.40 2.25 14.58
N PRO A 60 16.40 2.29 15.48
CA PRO A 60 17.79 1.96 15.17
C PRO A 60 17.98 0.57 14.53
N GLU A 61 17.00 -0.33 14.64
CA GLU A 61 17.01 -1.60 13.92
C GLU A 61 17.13 -1.43 12.40
N TRP A 62 16.57 -0.36 11.83
CA TRP A 62 16.56 -0.10 10.38
C TRP A 62 17.79 0.67 9.88
N ASP A 63 18.77 0.96 10.75
CA ASP A 63 20.01 1.65 10.40
C ASP A 63 21.01 0.74 9.65
N ASP A 64 20.61 -0.47 9.27
CA ASP A 64 21.48 -1.46 8.62
C ASP A 64 21.70 -1.20 7.10
N ASP A 65 20.99 -0.23 6.52
CA ASP A 65 21.06 0.18 5.12
C ASP A 65 21.05 -1.01 4.13
N MET A 66 20.27 -2.05 4.45
CA MET A 66 20.24 -3.28 3.65
C MET A 66 19.62 -3.05 2.26
N SER A 67 20.39 -3.40 1.22
CA SER A 67 19.92 -3.36 -0.17
C SER A 67 19.16 -4.63 -0.54
N TYR A 68 18.15 -4.53 -1.41
CA TYR A 68 17.49 -5.70 -1.98
C TYR A 68 18.46 -6.58 -2.76
N LEU A 69 18.48 -7.86 -2.41
CA LEU A 69 19.31 -8.87 -3.04
C LEU A 69 18.56 -9.46 -4.23
N TYR A 70 19.17 -9.40 -5.41
CA TYR A 70 18.64 -10.02 -6.61
C TYR A 70 19.66 -10.95 -7.25
N VAL A 71 19.15 -12.03 -7.83
CA VAL A 71 19.93 -12.90 -8.71
C VAL A 71 19.94 -12.30 -10.11
N ASP A 72 21.12 -12.05 -10.67
CA ASP A 72 21.24 -11.50 -12.02
C ASP A 72 20.97 -12.58 -13.08
N GLN A 73 19.69 -12.88 -13.30
CA GLN A 73 19.27 -13.91 -14.25
C GLN A 73 19.71 -13.62 -15.69
N SER A 74 19.87 -12.34 -16.06
CA SER A 74 20.27 -11.95 -17.41
C SER A 74 21.69 -12.42 -17.72
N LEU A 75 22.62 -12.16 -16.79
CA LEU A 75 24.01 -12.60 -16.92
C LEU A 75 24.09 -14.12 -17.03
N TYR A 76 23.41 -14.87 -16.16
CA TYR A 76 23.46 -16.34 -16.18
C TYR A 76 22.83 -16.93 -17.45
N ARG A 77 21.70 -16.36 -17.91
CA ARG A 77 21.05 -16.78 -19.16
C ARG A 77 21.93 -16.53 -20.36
N SER A 78 22.60 -15.37 -20.43
CA SER A 78 23.51 -15.05 -21.53
C SER A 78 24.70 -16.00 -21.57
N TRP A 79 25.30 -16.32 -20.42
CA TRP A 79 26.39 -17.28 -20.31
C TRP A 79 25.94 -18.70 -20.70
N PHE A 80 24.80 -19.16 -20.21
CA PHE A 80 24.28 -20.48 -20.54
C PHE A 80 24.03 -20.62 -22.05
N THR A 81 23.48 -19.58 -22.67
CA THR A 81 23.26 -19.53 -24.12
C THR A 81 24.58 -19.60 -24.88
N TYR A 82 25.59 -18.82 -24.46
CA TYR A 82 26.93 -18.86 -25.03
C TYR A 82 27.58 -20.24 -24.91
N ALA A 83 27.56 -20.83 -23.73
CA ALA A 83 28.14 -22.16 -23.48
C ALA A 83 27.45 -23.24 -24.33
N THR A 84 26.13 -23.15 -24.49
CA THR A 84 25.35 -24.07 -25.33
C THR A 84 25.73 -23.92 -26.81
N LEU A 85 25.80 -22.69 -27.32
CA LEU A 85 26.19 -22.42 -28.71
C LEU A 85 27.64 -22.85 -28.98
N ALA A 86 28.55 -22.59 -28.05
CA ALA A 86 29.93 -23.05 -28.13
C ALA A 86 29.99 -24.59 -28.17
N GLY A 87 29.24 -25.28 -27.31
CA GLY A 87 29.13 -26.74 -27.30
C GLY A 87 28.62 -27.30 -28.64
N LEU A 88 27.55 -26.71 -29.19
CA LEU A 88 27.02 -27.08 -30.51
C LEU A 88 28.04 -26.87 -31.63
N PHE A 89 28.82 -25.78 -31.58
CA PHE A 89 29.87 -25.52 -32.55
C PHE A 89 30.99 -26.58 -32.50
N PHE A 90 31.41 -26.99 -31.30
CA PHE A 90 32.38 -28.08 -31.12
C PHE A 90 31.84 -29.42 -31.59
N LEU A 91 30.55 -29.71 -31.36
CA LEU A 91 29.90 -30.93 -31.82
C LEU A 91 29.75 -30.98 -33.35
N TYR A 92 29.32 -29.87 -33.97
CA TYR A 92 29.19 -29.78 -35.42
C TYR A 92 30.54 -29.96 -36.13
N ASN A 93 31.61 -29.36 -35.59
CA ASN A 93 32.96 -29.44 -36.13
C ASN A 93 33.81 -30.55 -35.48
N TYR A 94 33.20 -31.56 -34.87
CA TYR A 94 33.89 -32.54 -34.04
C TYR A 94 35.11 -33.17 -34.73
N ARG A 95 34.95 -33.56 -36.01
CA ARG A 95 36.02 -34.19 -36.79
C ARG A 95 37.24 -33.27 -36.96
N ILE A 96 37.02 -31.99 -37.24
CA ILE A 96 38.10 -31.02 -37.47
C ILE A 96 38.75 -30.64 -36.14
N MET A 97 37.97 -30.47 -35.09
CA MET A 97 38.45 -29.99 -33.79
C MET A 97 39.20 -31.06 -32.99
N PHE A 98 38.69 -32.29 -32.92
CA PHE A 98 39.26 -33.33 -32.05
C PHE A 98 40.25 -34.27 -32.75
N HIS A 99 40.14 -34.49 -34.06
CA HIS A 99 41.05 -35.39 -34.80
C HIS A 99 42.21 -34.67 -35.50
N ASN A 100 42.14 -33.35 -35.70
CA ASN A 100 43.25 -32.60 -36.29
C ASN A 100 44.27 -32.19 -35.21
N LYS A 101 45.52 -32.65 -35.37
CA LYS A 101 46.63 -32.29 -34.45
C LYS A 101 46.86 -30.77 -34.37
N ASN A 102 46.65 -30.02 -35.46
CA ASN A 102 46.87 -28.57 -35.48
C ASN A 102 45.91 -27.81 -34.57
N PHE A 103 44.70 -28.34 -34.35
CA PHE A 103 43.69 -27.72 -33.49
C PHE A 103 43.66 -28.28 -32.06
N SER A 104 44.52 -29.24 -31.73
CA SER A 104 44.52 -29.92 -30.42
C SER A 104 44.77 -28.96 -29.24
N PHE A 105 45.60 -27.92 -29.43
CA PHE A 105 45.82 -26.91 -28.39
C PHE A 105 44.59 -26.01 -28.21
N VAL A 106 44.04 -25.51 -29.33
CA VAL A 106 42.88 -24.60 -29.33
C VAL A 106 41.70 -25.26 -28.64
N THR A 107 41.38 -26.51 -28.98
CA THR A 107 40.25 -27.24 -28.38
C THR A 107 40.41 -27.45 -26.87
N LYS A 108 41.59 -27.84 -26.41
CA LYS A 108 41.87 -28.01 -24.97
C LYS A 108 41.78 -26.68 -24.22
N PHE A 109 42.33 -25.61 -24.79
CA PHE A 109 42.27 -24.29 -24.18
C PHE A 109 40.85 -23.75 -24.09
N THR A 110 40.06 -23.85 -25.16
CA THR A 110 38.66 -23.40 -25.17
C THR A 110 37.79 -24.21 -24.23
N LEU A 111 37.93 -25.54 -24.19
CA LEU A 111 37.14 -26.38 -23.28
C LEU A 111 37.55 -26.15 -21.82
N GLY A 112 38.85 -26.03 -21.55
CA GLY A 112 39.36 -25.68 -20.23
C GLY A 112 38.89 -24.29 -19.77
N GLY A 113 38.90 -23.30 -20.67
CA GLY A 113 38.41 -21.95 -20.39
C GLY A 113 36.90 -21.90 -20.11
N VAL A 114 36.10 -22.57 -20.94
CA VAL A 114 34.64 -22.70 -20.72
C VAL A 114 34.36 -23.42 -19.40
N TRP A 115 35.11 -24.46 -19.07
CA TRP A 115 34.97 -25.17 -17.80
C TRP A 115 35.32 -24.29 -16.59
N LEU A 116 36.46 -23.60 -16.60
CA LEU A 116 36.87 -22.70 -15.51
C LEU A 116 35.86 -21.56 -15.30
N TYR A 117 35.45 -20.92 -16.39
CA TYR A 117 34.49 -19.82 -16.31
C TYR A 117 33.10 -20.30 -15.87
N SER A 118 32.66 -21.48 -16.33
CA SER A 118 31.39 -22.06 -15.87
C SER A 118 31.40 -22.34 -14.37
N ASN A 119 32.53 -22.82 -13.81
CA ASN A 119 32.67 -22.99 -12.36
C ASN A 119 32.59 -21.66 -11.62
N MET A 120 33.27 -20.61 -12.11
CA MET A 120 33.20 -19.27 -11.50
C MET A 120 31.78 -18.70 -11.51
N VAL A 121 31.09 -18.78 -12.65
CA VAL A 121 29.71 -18.32 -12.80
C VAL A 121 28.77 -19.11 -11.90
N TYR A 122 28.93 -20.43 -11.83
CA TYR A 122 28.11 -21.28 -10.96
C TYR A 122 28.30 -20.94 -9.47
N LEU A 123 29.53 -20.72 -9.02
CA LEU A 123 29.80 -20.33 -7.63
C LEU A 123 29.18 -18.97 -7.29
N LYS A 124 29.28 -17.99 -8.20
CA LYS A 124 28.62 -16.68 -8.04
C LYS A 124 27.10 -16.81 -7.99
N TYR A 125 26.52 -17.61 -8.88
CA TYR A 125 25.08 -17.89 -8.88
C TYR A 125 24.63 -18.50 -7.55
N ARG A 126 25.33 -19.55 -7.10
CA ARG A 126 25.03 -20.23 -5.84
C ARG A 126 25.11 -19.28 -4.64
N GLN A 127 26.11 -18.39 -4.61
CA GLN A 127 26.24 -17.38 -3.55
C GLN A 127 25.08 -16.39 -3.58
N GLN A 128 24.67 -15.90 -4.76
CA GLN A 128 23.55 -14.97 -4.88
C GLN A 128 22.22 -15.60 -4.46
N VAL A 129 21.93 -16.82 -4.92
CA VAL A 129 20.73 -17.56 -4.51
C VAL A 129 20.71 -17.78 -3.00
N LEU A 130 21.84 -18.18 -2.42
CA LEU A 130 21.92 -18.40 -0.98
C LEU A 130 21.68 -17.11 -0.18
N ARG A 131 22.21 -15.96 -0.63
CA ARG A 131 21.95 -14.67 0.01
C ARG A 131 20.48 -14.27 -0.06
N CYS A 132 19.82 -14.48 -1.21
CA CYS A 132 18.39 -14.17 -1.36
C CYS A 132 17.56 -15.05 -0.43
N ASN A 133 17.84 -16.37 -0.39
CA ASN A 133 17.11 -17.29 0.48
C ASN A 133 17.27 -16.94 1.96
N LEU A 134 18.50 -16.61 2.40
CA LEU A 134 18.75 -16.20 3.78
C LEU A 134 18.04 -14.89 4.14
N PHE A 135 18.00 -13.95 3.19
CA PHE A 135 17.28 -12.69 3.38
C PHE A 135 15.77 -12.93 3.51
N ASP A 136 15.19 -13.72 2.62
CA ASP A 136 13.76 -14.05 2.65
C ASP A 136 13.37 -14.76 3.95
N GLU A 137 14.18 -15.73 4.40
CA GLU A 137 13.96 -16.45 5.66
C GLU A 137 14.08 -15.52 6.87
N TYR A 138 15.10 -14.66 6.89
CA TYR A 138 15.30 -13.67 7.96
C TYR A 138 14.11 -12.71 8.07
N VAL A 139 13.65 -12.14 6.96
CA VAL A 139 12.53 -11.18 6.94
C VAL A 139 11.25 -11.85 7.45
N GLN A 140 10.97 -13.10 7.06
CA GLN A 140 9.79 -13.83 7.52
C GLN A 140 9.84 -14.07 9.04
N LEU A 141 10.95 -14.61 9.54
CA LEU A 141 11.13 -14.88 10.97
C LEU A 141 11.06 -13.59 11.79
N ARG A 142 11.69 -12.51 11.30
CA ARG A 142 11.70 -11.23 12.00
C ARG A 142 10.32 -10.58 12.03
N ALA A 143 9.56 -10.68 10.96
CA ALA A 143 8.17 -10.21 10.92
C ALA A 143 7.30 -10.94 11.96
N ASP A 144 7.44 -12.25 12.09
CA ASP A 144 6.70 -13.03 13.10
C ASP A 144 7.07 -12.63 14.52
N GLU A 145 8.35 -12.37 14.81
CA GLU A 145 8.79 -11.85 16.10
C GLU A 145 8.15 -10.49 16.42
N LEU A 146 8.17 -9.55 15.47
CA LEU A 146 7.60 -8.22 15.64
C LEU A 146 6.08 -8.26 15.85
N ILE A 147 5.37 -9.15 15.15
CA ILE A 147 3.93 -9.37 15.34
C ILE A 147 3.66 -9.84 16.77
N ASN A 148 4.41 -10.82 17.26
CA ASN A 148 4.25 -11.34 18.62
C ASN A 148 4.55 -10.29 19.70
N GLN A 149 5.54 -9.41 19.47
CA GLN A 149 5.86 -8.30 20.37
C GLN A 149 4.73 -7.25 20.41
N ASN A 150 4.20 -6.92 19.23
CA ASN A 150 3.24 -5.83 19.04
C ASN A 150 1.77 -6.27 19.21
N GLU A 151 1.48 -7.56 19.40
CA GLU A 151 0.13 -8.09 19.58
C GLU A 151 -0.63 -7.40 20.73
N LYS A 152 0.08 -7.00 21.78
CA LYS A 152 -0.51 -6.28 22.92
C LYS A 152 -1.11 -4.93 22.50
N MET A 153 -0.53 -4.26 21.51
CA MET A 153 -1.04 -2.99 20.98
C MET A 153 -2.35 -3.18 20.22
N LEU A 154 -2.54 -4.31 19.53
CA LEU A 154 -3.81 -4.64 18.87
C LEU A 154 -4.95 -4.85 19.87
N ARG A 155 -4.64 -5.37 21.06
CA ARG A 155 -5.59 -5.59 22.15
C ARG A 155 -5.78 -4.37 23.07
N SER A 156 -5.16 -3.25 22.74
CA SER A 156 -5.25 -2.02 23.52
C SER A 156 -6.67 -1.43 23.52
N GLU A 157 -6.99 -0.67 24.56
CA GLU A 157 -8.27 0.05 24.63
C GLU A 157 -8.39 1.13 23.54
N GLU A 158 -7.27 1.73 23.14
CA GLU A 158 -7.20 2.74 22.07
C GLU A 158 -7.64 2.17 20.72
N MET A 159 -7.14 0.98 20.36
CA MET A 159 -7.56 0.26 19.15
C MET A 159 -9.06 -0.05 19.19
N LYS A 160 -9.56 -0.51 20.35
CA LYS A 160 -11.00 -0.73 20.53
C LYS A 160 -11.78 0.56 20.29
N ARG A 161 -11.43 1.67 20.94
CA ARG A 161 -12.12 2.97 20.77
C ARG A 161 -12.12 3.42 19.32
N PHE A 162 -11.00 3.27 18.61
CA PHE A 162 -10.91 3.58 17.18
C PHE A 162 -11.87 2.72 16.33
N ILE A 163 -11.89 1.41 16.54
CA ILE A 163 -12.80 0.51 15.81
C ILE A 163 -14.26 0.89 16.07
N TRP A 164 -14.64 1.13 17.33
CA TRP A 164 -16.00 1.55 17.67
C TRP A 164 -16.39 2.87 17.01
N TYR A 165 -15.50 3.86 17.03
CA TYR A 165 -15.71 5.13 16.34
C TYR A 165 -15.93 4.93 14.83
N THR A 166 -15.11 4.10 14.17
CA THR A 166 -15.28 3.85 12.72
C THR A 166 -16.58 3.12 12.39
N ALA A 167 -17.00 2.19 13.24
CA ALA A 167 -18.26 1.47 13.09
C ALA A 167 -19.46 2.41 13.27
N ASP A 168 -19.42 3.27 14.29
CA ASP A 168 -20.44 4.26 14.59
C ASP A 168 -20.56 5.32 13.50
N LEU A 169 -19.43 5.81 12.97
CA LEU A 169 -19.43 6.71 11.82
C LEU A 169 -20.07 6.06 10.61
N LYS A 170 -19.72 4.80 10.32
CA LYS A 170 -20.30 4.04 9.20
C LYS A 170 -21.81 3.86 9.36
N GLU A 171 -22.28 3.55 10.56
CA GLU A 171 -23.71 3.40 10.85
C GLU A 171 -24.46 4.73 10.75
N THR A 172 -23.88 5.81 11.28
CA THR A 172 -24.43 7.16 11.18
C THR A 172 -24.57 7.60 9.72
N LEU A 173 -23.54 7.37 8.91
CA LEU A 173 -23.56 7.68 7.48
C LEU A 173 -24.56 6.82 6.70
N ALA A 174 -24.77 5.56 7.10
CA ALA A 174 -25.77 4.69 6.49
C ALA A 174 -27.22 5.13 6.78
N ARG A 175 -27.45 5.81 7.91
CA ARG A 175 -28.75 6.40 8.27
C ARG A 175 -29.00 7.75 7.62
N CYS A 176 -27.94 8.46 7.24
CA CYS A 176 -28.04 9.73 6.52
C CYS A 176 -28.69 9.49 5.14
N HIS A 177 -29.77 10.21 4.87
CA HIS A 177 -30.51 10.14 3.62
C HIS A 177 -31.07 11.52 3.25
N ARG A 178 -31.37 11.68 1.96
CA ARG A 178 -32.10 12.86 1.47
C ARG A 178 -33.59 12.66 1.74
N GLN A 179 -34.22 13.63 2.40
CA GLN A 179 -35.64 13.59 2.77
C GLN A 179 -36.55 14.20 1.70
N SER A 180 -36.09 15.26 1.02
CA SER A 180 -36.87 15.98 0.02
C SER A 180 -36.02 16.44 -1.15
N TYR A 181 -36.69 16.94 -2.19
CA TYR A 181 -36.08 17.43 -3.43
C TYR A 181 -36.49 18.89 -3.70
N LYS A 182 -36.58 19.70 -2.64
CA LYS A 182 -36.92 21.12 -2.74
C LYS A 182 -35.72 21.96 -3.19
N ASN A 183 -34.51 21.38 -3.19
CA ASN A 183 -33.23 22.01 -3.50
C ASN A 183 -32.91 23.11 -2.48
N ASP A 184 -33.19 22.81 -1.22
CA ASP A 184 -32.95 23.67 -0.06
C ASP A 184 -32.19 22.88 1.01
N ALA A 185 -31.52 23.55 1.94
CA ALA A 185 -30.76 22.90 3.00
C ALA A 185 -31.65 21.98 3.88
N SER A 186 -32.95 22.28 3.94
CA SER A 186 -33.96 21.46 4.61
C SER A 186 -34.16 20.06 4.00
N ASP A 187 -33.65 19.79 2.79
CA ASP A 187 -33.67 18.46 2.17
C ASP A 187 -32.89 17.40 2.98
N PHE A 188 -32.03 17.83 3.91
CA PHE A 188 -31.21 16.99 4.79
C PHE A 188 -31.44 17.25 6.28
N ALA A 189 -32.59 17.82 6.68
CA ALA A 189 -32.83 18.24 8.07
C ALA A 189 -32.62 17.12 9.11
N ASP A 190 -33.12 15.91 8.85
CA ASP A 190 -32.90 14.78 9.78
C ASP A 190 -31.44 14.29 9.76
N SER A 191 -30.81 14.28 8.59
CA SER A 191 -29.41 13.86 8.44
C SER A 191 -28.45 14.82 9.11
N GLU A 192 -28.78 16.12 9.10
CA GLU A 192 -28.07 17.14 9.85
C GLU A 192 -28.10 16.83 11.35
N LEU A 193 -29.27 16.50 11.91
CA LEU A 193 -29.40 16.14 13.32
C LEU A 193 -28.59 14.90 13.68
N LEU A 194 -28.59 13.88 12.81
CA LEU A 194 -27.80 12.66 13.00
C LEU A 194 -26.30 12.94 13.04
N LEU A 195 -25.79 13.78 12.14
CA LEU A 195 -24.37 14.15 12.11
C LEU A 195 -23.99 15.07 13.28
N GLN A 196 -24.86 15.99 13.67
CA GLN A 196 -24.64 16.83 14.86
C GLN A 196 -24.59 15.99 16.13
N ASP A 197 -25.50 15.02 16.28
CA ASP A 197 -25.48 14.09 17.40
C ASP A 197 -24.19 13.25 17.41
N PHE A 198 -23.73 12.78 16.24
CA PHE A 198 -22.44 12.12 16.13
C PHE A 198 -21.28 13.01 16.58
N VAL A 199 -21.22 14.27 16.13
CA VAL A 199 -20.17 15.20 16.55
C VAL A 199 -20.21 15.42 18.07
N ARG A 200 -21.40 15.68 18.64
CA ARG A 200 -21.62 15.85 20.09
C ARG A 200 -21.20 14.66 20.94
N ARG A 201 -21.32 13.45 20.42
CA ARG A 201 -20.87 12.24 21.13
C ARG A 201 -19.36 12.20 21.35
N TYR A 202 -18.58 12.92 20.53
CA TYR A 202 -17.12 12.90 20.57
C TYR A 202 -16.48 14.28 20.82
N THR A 203 -17.26 15.36 20.92
CA THR A 203 -16.79 16.71 21.29
C THR A 203 -17.71 17.36 22.31
N ASP A 204 -17.14 18.13 23.23
CA ASP A 204 -17.90 18.98 24.14
C ASP A 204 -18.12 20.37 23.51
N GLU A 205 -19.38 20.72 23.23
CA GLU A 205 -19.77 22.02 22.65
C GLU A 205 -19.65 23.19 23.63
N THR A 206 -19.43 22.92 24.92
CA THR A 206 -19.30 23.97 25.95
C THR A 206 -17.88 24.53 26.08
N GLU A 207 -16.90 23.86 25.47
CA GLU A 207 -15.51 24.33 25.43
C GLU A 207 -15.33 25.48 24.42
N GLU A 208 -14.42 26.42 24.72
CA GLU A 208 -14.09 27.54 23.80
C GLU A 208 -13.55 27.06 22.45
N MET A 209 -12.89 25.89 22.42
CA MET A 209 -12.42 25.21 21.23
C MET A 209 -12.81 23.72 21.27
N PRO A 210 -13.99 23.34 20.74
CA PRO A 210 -14.50 21.97 20.80
C PRO A 210 -13.62 20.96 20.03
N ILE A 211 -12.81 21.43 19.08
CA ILE A 211 -11.82 20.63 18.37
C ILE A 211 -10.43 21.02 18.89
N SER A 212 -9.90 20.23 19.82
CA SER A 212 -8.55 20.39 20.36
C SER A 212 -7.60 19.33 19.79
N GLY A 213 -6.28 19.56 19.87
CA GLY A 213 -5.26 18.58 19.44
C GLY A 213 -5.27 17.24 20.23
N LYS A 214 -6.08 17.16 21.30
CA LYS A 214 -6.34 15.92 22.03
C LYS A 214 -7.44 15.07 21.37
N ASN A 215 -8.44 15.72 20.77
CA ASN A 215 -9.64 15.08 20.20
C ASN A 215 -9.65 15.06 18.66
N ALA A 216 -8.71 15.77 18.03
CA ALA A 216 -8.54 15.77 16.59
C ALA A 216 -7.79 14.51 16.13
N SER A 217 -8.40 13.77 15.21
CA SER A 217 -7.82 12.59 14.56
C SER A 217 -6.78 12.96 13.48
N ILE A 218 -6.90 14.17 12.92
CA ILE A 218 -6.08 14.69 11.81
C ILE A 218 -5.50 16.04 12.20
N GLY A 219 -4.17 16.18 12.15
CA GLY A 219 -3.46 17.42 12.48
C GLY A 219 -2.28 17.24 13.43
N HIS A 220 -1.28 16.48 12.98
CA HIS A 220 0.13 16.64 13.35
C HIS A 220 0.97 16.42 12.09
#